data_AF-A0A379CC34-F1
#
_entry.id   AF-A0A379CC34-F1
#
_cell.length_a   1.000
_cell.length_b   1.000
_cell.length_c   1.000
_cell.angle_alpha   90.00
_cell.angle_beta   90.00
_cell.angle_gamma   90.00
#
_symmetry.space_group_name_H-M   'P 1'
#
loop_
_entity.id
_entity.type
_entity.pdbx_description
1 polymer ?
#
loop_
_entity_poly.entity_id
_entity_poly.type
_entity_poly.pdbx_seq_one_letter_code
_entity_poly.pdbx_strand_id
1 'polypeptide(L)'
;MQFSKMHGLGNDFMVIDGVTQNIYLTPELIRKWADRHCGIGFDQLLLVEPPYDPELDFHYRIFNADGSEVSQCGNGARCFARFVTLKSLTNKKEIKVSTAKGKMTLFLQDNGDIRVNMGQPIWEPTQIPFIANRFEKNYLLLTDIQTVICGVVSMGNPHCVLQVDNVETANVKRLGALLEKHERFPEKTNVGFMQVLTRNHIKLRVYERGAGETQACGSGACGAVAVGIMQGVLDRSVKVELRGGSLQIEWKGEGYDLFMTGSATHVYDGNINF
;
A
#
# COMPACT_ATOMS: atom_id res chain seq x y z
N MET A 1 -3.23 -10.27 26.45
CA MET A 1 -3.50 -9.24 25.42
C MET A 1 -4.10 -9.92 24.22
N GLN A 2 -5.30 -9.49 23.81
CA GLN A 2 -6.00 -10.03 22.66
C GLN A 2 -5.56 -9.35 21.36
N PHE A 3 -5.49 -10.13 20.29
CA PHE A 3 -5.19 -9.65 18.94
C PHE A 3 -5.94 -10.47 17.90
N SER A 4 -6.04 -9.94 16.69
CA SER A 4 -6.47 -10.69 15.50
C SER A 4 -5.33 -10.80 14.51
N LYS A 5 -5.24 -11.94 13.83
CA LYS A 5 -4.42 -12.09 12.64
C LYS A 5 -5.26 -11.82 11.41
N MET A 6 -4.76 -10.98 10.52
CA MET A 6 -5.45 -10.62 9.28
C MET A 6 -4.47 -10.61 8.11
N HIS A 7 -4.97 -10.61 6.87
CA HIS A 7 -4.14 -10.32 5.70
C HIS A 7 -4.90 -9.52 4.66
N GLY A 8 -4.17 -8.69 3.91
CA GLY A 8 -4.64 -7.99 2.73
C GLY A 8 -3.77 -8.38 1.54
N LEU A 9 -4.28 -9.25 0.67
CA LEU A 9 -3.56 -9.76 -0.52
C LEU A 9 -2.16 -10.34 -0.20
N GLY A 10 -2.07 -11.20 0.81
CA GLY A 10 -0.82 -11.86 1.21
C GLY A 10 0.06 -11.08 2.18
N ASN A 11 -0.12 -9.75 2.32
CA ASN A 11 0.52 -8.98 3.37
C ASN A 11 -0.21 -9.20 4.70
N ASP A 12 0.47 -9.79 5.68
CA ASP A 12 -0.14 -10.26 6.92
C ASP A 12 0.10 -9.33 8.12
N PHE A 13 -0.93 -9.19 8.94
CA PHE A 13 -1.02 -8.23 10.02
C PHE A 13 -1.37 -8.89 11.35
N MET A 14 -0.68 -8.46 12.41
CA MET A 14 -1.21 -8.57 13.77
C MET A 14 -1.98 -7.28 14.07
N VAL A 15 -3.27 -7.39 14.39
CA VAL A 15 -4.15 -6.25 14.64
C VAL A 15 -4.58 -6.25 16.10
N ILE A 16 -4.37 -5.13 16.79
CA ILE A 16 -4.64 -4.98 18.22
C ILE A 16 -5.69 -3.88 18.42
N ASP A 17 -6.69 -4.18 19.22
CA ASP A 17 -7.63 -3.20 19.76
C ASP A 17 -7.00 -2.51 20.97
N GLY A 18 -6.49 -1.29 20.77
CA GLY A 18 -6.03 -0.37 21.81
C GLY A 18 -7.10 0.65 22.25
N VAL A 19 -8.34 0.52 21.77
CA VAL A 19 -9.49 1.32 22.23
C VAL A 19 -10.03 0.74 23.53
N THR A 20 -10.18 -0.59 23.59
CA THR A 20 -10.75 -1.29 24.77
C THR A 20 -9.69 -1.91 25.68
N GLN A 21 -8.45 -2.05 25.20
CA GLN A 21 -7.33 -2.59 25.98
C GLN A 21 -6.27 -1.50 26.22
N ASN A 22 -5.69 -1.48 27.42
CA ASN A 22 -4.54 -0.64 27.71
C ASN A 22 -3.25 -1.33 27.23
N ILE A 23 -2.62 -0.80 26.19
CA ILE A 23 -1.49 -1.42 25.50
C ILE A 23 -0.31 -0.46 25.48
N TYR A 24 0.86 -0.94 25.93
CA TYR A 24 2.12 -0.25 25.76
C TYR A 24 3.04 -1.09 24.86
N LEU A 25 3.34 -0.57 23.67
CA LEU A 25 4.22 -1.23 22.71
C LEU A 25 5.62 -0.64 22.80
N THR A 26 6.62 -1.52 22.92
CA THR A 26 8.03 -1.17 22.72
C THR A 26 8.56 -1.81 21.44
N PRO A 27 9.58 -1.22 20.78
CA PRO A 27 10.20 -1.84 19.61
C PRO A 27 10.72 -3.26 19.87
N GLU A 28 11.24 -3.54 21.06
CA GLU A 28 11.73 -4.87 21.47
C GLU A 28 10.61 -5.90 21.46
N LEU A 29 9.44 -5.51 21.94
CA LEU A 29 8.27 -6.36 22.03
C LEU A 29 7.69 -6.65 20.64
N ILE A 30 7.62 -5.62 19.79
CA ILE A 30 7.19 -5.76 18.39
C ILE A 30 8.12 -6.73 17.66
N ARG A 31 9.44 -6.57 17.77
CA ARG A 31 10.42 -7.48 17.16
C ARG A 31 10.24 -8.92 17.62
N LYS A 32 10.02 -9.12 18.93
CA LYS A 32 9.79 -10.45 19.50
C LYS A 32 8.55 -11.12 18.91
N TRP A 33 7.45 -10.38 18.72
CA TRP A 33 6.23 -10.95 18.14
C TRP A 33 6.29 -11.11 16.63
N ALA A 34 7.06 -10.27 15.94
CA ALA A 34 7.21 -10.32 14.49
C ALA A 34 7.98 -11.55 14.01
N ASP A 35 8.80 -12.16 14.87
CA ASP A 35 9.48 -13.42 14.56
C ASP A 35 8.45 -14.52 14.24
N ARG A 36 8.58 -15.14 13.06
CA ARG A 36 7.64 -16.15 12.56
C ARG A 36 7.82 -17.54 13.18
N HIS A 37 8.94 -17.79 13.86
CA HIS A 37 9.26 -19.09 14.47
C HIS A 37 9.07 -19.06 15.99
N CYS A 38 9.47 -17.95 16.62
CA CYS A 38 9.49 -17.77 18.07
C CYS A 38 8.42 -16.79 18.56
N GLY A 39 7.69 -16.14 17.65
CA GLY A 39 6.63 -15.18 17.93
C GLY A 39 5.31 -15.53 17.25
N ILE A 40 4.53 -14.51 16.94
CA ILE A 40 3.26 -14.61 16.21
C ILE A 40 3.54 -14.66 14.70
N GLY A 41 4.58 -13.94 14.27
CA GLY A 41 4.90 -13.70 12.87
C GLY A 41 3.98 -12.67 12.25
N PHE A 42 4.51 -11.63 11.62
CA PHE A 42 3.74 -10.70 10.79
C PHE A 42 4.68 -9.84 9.96
N ASP A 43 4.21 -9.33 8.83
CA ASP A 43 4.90 -8.25 8.14
C ASP A 43 4.79 -6.94 8.94
N GLN A 44 3.57 -6.63 9.40
CA GLN A 44 3.26 -5.38 10.11
C GLN A 44 2.28 -5.60 11.28
N LEU A 45 2.38 -4.75 12.30
CA LEU A 45 1.43 -4.65 13.40
C LEU A 45 0.57 -3.40 13.22
N LEU A 46 -0.75 -3.55 13.37
CA LEU A 46 -1.72 -2.47 13.37
C LEU A 46 -2.26 -2.27 14.78
N LEU A 47 -2.16 -1.06 15.31
CA LEU A 47 -2.76 -0.68 16.59
C LEU A 47 -3.92 0.29 16.32
N VAL A 48 -5.13 -0.11 16.72
CA VAL A 48 -6.34 0.72 16.70
C VAL A 48 -6.39 1.51 18.00
N GLU A 49 -6.41 2.83 17.93
CA GLU A 49 -6.44 3.72 19.08
C GLU A 49 -7.67 4.65 19.02
N PRO A 50 -8.10 5.20 20.17
CA PRO A 50 -9.07 6.28 20.19
C PRO A 50 -8.57 7.48 19.34
N PRO A 51 -9.49 8.22 18.69
CA PRO A 51 -9.09 9.36 17.89
C PRO A 51 -8.57 10.51 18.77
N TYR A 52 -7.57 11.25 18.26
CA TYR A 52 -7.13 12.51 18.88
C TYR A 52 -8.04 13.69 18.50
N ASP A 53 -8.73 13.58 17.37
CA ASP A 53 -9.64 14.59 16.83
C ASP A 53 -11.09 14.09 16.98
N PRO A 54 -11.99 14.82 17.65
CA PRO A 54 -13.37 14.38 17.88
C PRO A 54 -14.20 14.22 16.60
N GLU A 55 -13.76 14.74 15.46
CA GLU A 55 -14.42 14.54 14.16
C GLU A 55 -14.05 13.21 13.48
N LEU A 56 -13.06 12.50 14.01
CA LEU A 56 -12.60 11.20 13.50
C LEU A 56 -13.13 10.05 14.36
N ASP A 57 -13.20 8.86 13.76
CA ASP A 57 -13.66 7.65 14.44
C ASP A 57 -12.54 6.98 15.22
N PHE A 58 -11.32 6.96 14.65
CA PHE A 58 -10.16 6.28 15.22
C PHE A 58 -8.84 6.96 14.83
N HIS A 59 -7.80 6.67 15.61
CA HIS A 59 -6.42 6.78 15.17
C HIS A 59 -5.87 5.36 14.93
N TYR A 60 -5.02 5.17 13.93
CA TYR A 60 -4.34 3.88 13.79
C TYR A 60 -2.87 4.03 13.42
N ARG A 61 -2.07 3.20 14.08
CA ARG A 61 -0.61 3.19 13.97
C ARG A 61 -0.15 1.88 13.35
N ILE A 62 0.96 1.95 12.62
CA ILE A 62 1.51 0.82 11.87
C ILE A 62 2.96 0.65 12.27
N PHE A 63 3.33 -0.56 12.66
CA PHE A 63 4.71 -0.89 12.98
C PHE A 63 5.21 -1.99 12.05
N ASN A 64 6.42 -1.84 11.53
CA ASN A 64 7.11 -2.91 10.83
C ASN A 64 7.63 -3.96 11.81
N ALA A 65 8.02 -5.12 11.27
CA ALA A 65 8.63 -6.22 12.02
C ALA A 65 9.88 -5.82 12.82
N ASP A 66 10.60 -4.76 12.42
CA ASP A 66 11.79 -4.25 13.13
C ASP A 66 11.45 -3.34 14.34
N GLY A 67 10.16 -3.04 14.54
CA GLY A 67 9.66 -2.15 15.58
C GLY A 67 9.59 -0.68 15.19
N SER A 68 9.99 -0.32 13.96
CA SER A 68 9.85 1.05 13.45
C SER A 68 8.39 1.37 13.13
N GLU A 69 7.96 2.58 13.47
CA GLU A 69 6.64 3.08 13.10
C GLU A 69 6.65 3.65 11.67
N VAL A 70 5.66 3.26 10.88
CA VAL A 70 5.46 3.74 9.51
C VAL A 70 4.12 4.43 9.35
N SER A 71 4.06 5.33 8.40
CA SER A 71 2.96 6.28 8.32
C SER A 71 1.81 5.87 7.40
N GLN A 72 1.98 4.87 6.53
CA GLN A 72 0.90 4.45 5.63
C GLN A 72 1.08 3.02 5.11
N CYS A 73 0.00 2.25 5.11
CA CYS A 73 -0.11 0.95 4.44
C CYS A 73 -1.52 0.79 3.89
N GLY A 74 -1.67 0.75 2.57
CA GLY A 74 -2.98 0.60 1.92
C GLY A 74 -3.64 -0.75 2.20
N ASN A 75 -2.86 -1.83 2.34
CA ASN A 75 -3.37 -3.13 2.77
C ASN A 75 -3.82 -3.10 4.23
N GLY A 76 -3.03 -2.43 5.09
CA GLY A 76 -3.34 -2.25 6.50
C GLY A 76 -4.64 -1.48 6.72
N ALA A 77 -4.89 -0.43 5.92
CA ALA A 77 -6.14 0.33 5.99
C ALA A 77 -7.39 -0.55 5.74
N ARG A 78 -7.33 -1.50 4.81
CA ARG A 78 -8.43 -2.44 4.55
C ARG A 78 -8.61 -3.42 5.72
N CYS A 79 -7.52 -3.97 6.25
CA CYS A 79 -7.56 -4.83 7.43
C CYS A 79 -8.11 -4.09 8.65
N PHE A 80 -7.71 -2.83 8.86
CA PHE A 80 -8.22 -1.96 9.89
C PHE A 80 -9.74 -1.80 9.81
N ALA A 81 -10.27 -1.39 8.65
CA ALA A 81 -11.71 -1.17 8.49
C ALA A 81 -12.50 -2.46 8.78
N ARG A 82 -12.02 -3.58 8.23
CA ARG A 82 -12.63 -4.89 8.49
C ARG A 82 -12.56 -5.27 9.96
N PHE A 83 -11.46 -4.99 10.64
CA PHE A 83 -11.26 -5.29 12.06
C PHE A 83 -12.24 -4.51 12.95
N VAL A 84 -12.32 -3.19 12.79
CA VAL A 84 -13.19 -2.36 13.65
C VAL A 84 -14.67 -2.69 13.46
N THR A 85 -15.07 -3.09 12.24
CA THR A 85 -16.41 -3.63 11.99
C THR A 85 -16.59 -5.01 12.62
N LEU A 86 -15.64 -5.94 12.43
CA LEU A 86 -15.72 -7.31 12.95
C LEU A 86 -15.79 -7.34 14.49
N LYS A 87 -15.01 -6.48 15.15
CA LYS A 87 -14.98 -6.34 16.61
C LYS A 87 -16.08 -5.43 17.16
N SER A 88 -17.01 -4.97 16.31
CA SER A 88 -18.12 -4.09 16.70
C SER A 88 -17.68 -2.80 17.41
N LEU A 89 -16.49 -2.30 17.08
CA LEU A 89 -15.98 -1.00 17.55
C LEU A 89 -16.69 0.16 16.82
N THR A 90 -17.23 -0.11 15.63
CA THR A 90 -18.09 0.80 14.88
C THR A 90 -19.07 0.00 14.00
N ASN A 91 -20.24 0.59 13.72
CA ASN A 91 -21.22 0.11 12.75
C ASN A 91 -21.32 1.01 11.51
N LYS A 92 -20.46 2.04 11.39
CA LYS A 92 -20.45 2.97 10.26
C LYS A 92 -19.95 2.27 8.99
N LYS A 93 -20.57 2.60 7.84
CA LYS A 93 -20.06 2.20 6.51
C LYS A 93 -18.95 3.11 6.01
N GLU A 94 -18.95 4.37 6.45
CA GLU A 94 -17.89 5.34 6.21
C GLU A 94 -17.12 5.55 7.52
N ILE A 95 -15.83 5.21 7.53
CA ILE A 95 -14.98 5.27 8.71
C ILE A 95 -13.85 6.28 8.43
N LYS A 96 -13.81 7.35 9.24
CA LYS A 96 -12.82 8.41 9.16
C LYS A 96 -11.71 8.15 10.17
N VAL A 97 -10.48 8.04 9.68
CA VAL A 97 -9.34 7.67 10.52
C VAL A 97 -8.19 8.66 10.34
N SER A 98 -7.39 8.82 11.38
CA SER A 98 -6.08 9.46 11.28
C SER A 98 -4.96 8.43 11.31
N THR A 99 -3.87 8.75 10.63
CA THR A 99 -2.57 8.07 10.64
C THR A 99 -1.49 9.10 10.95
N ALA A 100 -0.25 8.66 11.12
CA ALA A 100 0.90 9.56 11.25
C ALA A 100 1.08 10.52 10.04
N LYS A 101 0.53 10.19 8.86
CA LYS A 101 0.62 11.03 7.64
C LYS A 101 -0.59 11.93 7.39
N GLY A 102 -1.71 11.70 8.06
CA GLY A 102 -2.92 12.47 7.86
C GLY A 102 -4.21 11.66 7.97
N LYS A 103 -5.30 12.25 7.47
CA LYS A 103 -6.66 11.70 7.56
C LYS A 103 -6.98 10.85 6.33
N MET A 104 -7.75 9.78 6.52
CA MET A 104 -8.22 8.88 5.46
C MET A 104 -9.68 8.50 5.69
N THR A 105 -10.39 8.18 4.62
CA THR A 105 -11.77 7.69 4.69
C THR A 105 -11.85 6.30 4.04
N LEU A 106 -12.45 5.37 4.79
CA LEU A 106 -12.60 3.97 4.45
C LEU A 106 -14.08 3.68 4.27
N PHE A 107 -14.44 3.02 3.17
CA PHE A 107 -15.82 2.72 2.82
C PHE A 107 -16.02 1.21 2.74
N LEU A 108 -16.78 0.66 3.70
CA LEU A 108 -17.21 -0.73 3.67
C LEU A 108 -18.23 -0.93 2.56
N GLN A 109 -17.90 -1.78 1.59
CA GLN A 109 -18.78 -2.13 0.48
C GLN A 109 -19.74 -3.26 0.88
N ASP A 110 -20.88 -3.36 0.19
CA ASP A 110 -21.90 -4.38 0.50
C ASP A 110 -21.42 -5.81 0.22
N ASN A 111 -20.44 -5.98 -0.67
CA ASN A 111 -19.78 -7.26 -0.94
C ASN A 111 -18.71 -7.64 0.09
N GLY A 112 -18.47 -6.78 1.10
CA GLY A 112 -17.47 -6.98 2.15
C GLY A 112 -16.06 -6.47 1.82
N ASP A 113 -15.83 -5.95 0.61
CA ASP A 113 -14.58 -5.27 0.26
C ASP A 113 -14.48 -3.89 0.94
N ILE A 114 -13.26 -3.38 1.03
CA ILE A 114 -12.99 -2.05 1.55
C ILE A 114 -12.49 -1.17 0.41
N ARG A 115 -13.22 -0.07 0.16
CA ARG A 115 -12.79 1.01 -0.71
C ARG A 115 -12.06 2.06 0.12
N VAL A 116 -10.88 2.44 -0.31
CA VAL A 116 -9.97 3.38 0.36
C VAL A 116 -9.81 4.60 -0.54
N ASN A 117 -10.01 5.80 0.01
CA ASN A 117 -9.57 7.02 -0.66
C ASN A 117 -8.05 7.17 -0.47
N MET A 118 -7.30 7.07 -1.57
CA MET A 118 -5.84 7.13 -1.59
C MET A 118 -5.31 8.56 -1.83
N GLY A 119 -6.22 9.54 -1.95
CA GLY A 119 -5.90 10.92 -2.30
C GLY A 119 -5.53 11.09 -3.77
N GLN A 120 -5.02 12.27 -4.10
CA GLN A 120 -4.64 12.61 -5.47
C GLN A 120 -3.21 12.13 -5.77
N PRO A 121 -2.96 11.50 -6.94
CA PRO A 121 -1.61 11.23 -7.40
C PRO A 121 -0.82 12.53 -7.60
N ILE A 122 0.44 12.54 -7.16
CA ILE A 122 1.34 13.69 -7.27
C ILE A 122 2.31 13.46 -8.43
N TRP A 123 2.36 14.41 -9.36
CA TRP A 123 3.11 14.31 -10.63
C TRP A 123 4.36 15.19 -10.71
N GLU A 124 4.39 16.26 -9.90
CA GLU A 124 5.46 17.24 -9.89
C GLU A 124 6.77 16.59 -9.39
N PRO A 125 7.85 16.52 -10.21
CA PRO A 125 9.07 15.78 -9.85
C PRO A 125 9.65 16.17 -8.50
N THR A 126 9.64 17.46 -8.17
CA THR A 126 10.15 17.98 -6.90
C THR A 126 9.36 17.50 -5.67
N GLN A 127 8.07 17.19 -5.84
CA GLN A 127 7.21 16.62 -4.79
C GLN A 127 7.26 15.08 -4.74
N ILE A 128 7.83 14.41 -5.75
CA ILE A 128 8.04 12.95 -5.80
C ILE A 128 9.42 12.54 -5.23
N PRO A 129 10.23 13.48 -4.74
CA PRO A 129 11.69 13.44 -4.86
C PRO A 129 12.23 12.70 -6.09
N PHE A 130 11.99 13.25 -7.28
CA PHE A 130 12.53 12.75 -8.54
C PHE A 130 13.29 13.85 -9.29
N ILE A 131 14.52 13.58 -9.68
CA ILE A 131 15.37 14.52 -10.41
C ILE A 131 14.91 14.56 -11.87
N ALA A 132 14.18 15.60 -12.24
CA ALA A 132 13.78 15.91 -13.62
C ALA A 132 13.56 17.42 -13.76
N ASN A 133 13.81 17.97 -14.96
CA ASN A 133 13.64 19.41 -15.21
C ASN A 133 12.16 19.85 -15.22
N ARG A 134 11.26 18.94 -15.60
CA ARG A 134 9.82 19.18 -15.69
C ARG A 134 9.08 17.86 -15.67
N PHE A 135 7.77 17.93 -15.44
CA PHE A 135 6.87 16.81 -15.63
C PHE A 135 6.87 16.32 -17.08
N GLU A 136 6.99 15.01 -17.26
CA GLU A 136 6.77 14.29 -18.50
C GLU A 136 5.96 13.02 -18.22
N LYS A 137 5.14 12.59 -19.20
CA LYS A 137 4.40 11.32 -19.10
C LYS A 137 5.32 10.10 -19.15
N ASN A 138 6.50 10.26 -19.73
CA ASN A 138 7.50 9.22 -19.92
C ASN A 138 8.90 9.80 -19.66
N TYR A 139 9.69 9.10 -18.86
CA TYR A 139 11.09 9.41 -18.61
C TYR A 139 11.96 8.26 -19.10
N LEU A 140 13.15 8.59 -19.59
CA LEU A 140 14.21 7.63 -19.89
C LEU A 140 15.13 7.51 -18.67
N LEU A 141 15.34 6.29 -18.21
CA LEU A 141 16.30 5.96 -17.15
C LEU A 141 17.34 4.99 -17.69
N LEU A 142 18.61 5.35 -17.56
CA LEU A 142 19.73 4.49 -17.95
C LEU A 142 20.13 3.64 -16.74
N THR A 143 20.18 2.33 -16.92
CA THR A 143 20.74 1.41 -15.94
C THR A 143 21.96 0.72 -16.53
N ASP A 144 22.75 0.04 -15.69
CA ASP A 144 23.92 -0.74 -16.13
C ASP A 144 23.60 -1.84 -17.15
N ILE A 145 22.32 -2.21 -17.31
CA ILE A 145 21.89 -3.33 -18.15
C ILE A 145 21.02 -2.93 -19.33
N GLN A 146 20.29 -1.82 -19.24
CA GLN A 146 19.42 -1.34 -20.29
C GLN A 146 18.93 0.10 -20.00
N THR A 147 18.48 0.79 -21.04
CA THR A 147 17.65 1.99 -20.91
C THR A 147 16.19 1.60 -20.83
N VAL A 148 15.43 2.19 -19.91
CA VAL A 148 13.99 1.94 -19.75
C VAL A 148 13.19 3.22 -19.95
N ILE A 149 11.95 3.04 -20.39
CA ILE A 149 10.92 4.08 -20.38
C ILE A 149 10.01 3.82 -19.18
N CYS A 150 9.75 4.84 -18.38
CA CYS A 150 8.87 4.73 -17.22
C CYS A 150 8.01 5.98 -17.01
N GLY A 151 6.84 5.82 -16.40
CA GLY A 151 6.14 6.91 -15.73
C GLY A 151 6.54 7.00 -14.27
N VAL A 152 6.49 8.21 -13.70
CA VAL A 152 6.85 8.46 -12.30
C VAL A 152 5.73 9.23 -11.63
N VAL A 153 5.31 8.77 -10.45
CA VAL A 153 4.20 9.35 -9.67
C VAL A 153 4.43 9.11 -8.18
N SER A 154 3.88 9.96 -7.32
CA SER A 154 3.81 9.70 -5.88
C SER A 154 2.37 9.50 -5.42
N MET A 155 2.16 8.48 -4.60
CA MET A 155 0.90 8.23 -3.86
C MET A 155 1.08 8.56 -2.37
N GLY A 156 1.95 9.53 -2.05
CA GLY A 156 2.52 9.75 -0.72
C GLY A 156 3.84 9.00 -0.48
N ASN A 157 4.25 8.17 -1.44
CA ASN A 157 5.56 7.55 -1.59
C ASN A 157 5.89 7.42 -3.09
N PRO A 158 7.18 7.45 -3.50
CA PRO A 158 7.57 7.45 -4.92
C PRO A 158 7.35 6.09 -5.61
N HIS A 159 6.86 6.14 -6.85
CA HIS A 159 6.67 4.99 -7.75
C HIS A 159 7.25 5.28 -9.13
N CYS A 160 8.04 4.34 -9.63
CA CYS A 160 8.53 4.26 -11.00
C CYS A 160 7.84 3.07 -11.69
N VAL A 161 7.07 3.33 -12.76
CA VAL A 161 6.23 2.32 -13.41
C VAL A 161 6.71 2.09 -14.83
N LEU A 162 7.06 0.85 -15.13
CA LEU A 162 7.46 0.39 -16.45
C LEU A 162 6.32 -0.41 -17.05
N GLN A 163 6.04 -0.18 -18.33
CA GLN A 163 5.22 -1.10 -19.10
C GLN A 163 6.10 -2.26 -19.58
N VAL A 164 5.63 -3.50 -19.40
CA VAL A 164 6.31 -4.73 -19.83
C VAL A 164 5.36 -5.61 -20.64
N ASP A 165 5.91 -6.41 -21.55
CA ASP A 165 5.10 -7.32 -22.37
C ASP A 165 4.53 -8.49 -21.55
N ASN A 166 5.29 -8.98 -20.56
CA ASN A 166 4.88 -10.10 -19.72
C ASN A 166 5.54 -10.00 -18.33
N VAL A 167 4.72 -9.98 -17.26
CA VAL A 167 5.21 -9.89 -15.88
C VAL A 167 5.97 -11.15 -15.42
N GLU A 168 5.72 -12.31 -16.02
CA GLU A 168 6.39 -13.57 -15.65
C GLU A 168 7.85 -13.60 -16.14
N THR A 169 8.11 -13.02 -17.31
CA THR A 169 9.45 -12.97 -17.91
C THR A 169 10.18 -11.65 -17.64
N ALA A 170 9.50 -10.65 -17.07
CA ALA A 170 10.12 -9.38 -16.71
C ALA A 170 11.25 -9.58 -15.68
N ASN A 171 12.36 -8.86 -15.87
CA ASN A 171 13.54 -8.94 -15.00
C ASN A 171 13.36 -8.16 -13.68
N VAL A 172 12.31 -8.49 -12.92
CA VAL A 172 11.89 -7.77 -11.71
C VAL A 172 13.02 -7.69 -10.69
N LYS A 173 13.73 -8.80 -10.46
CA LYS A 173 14.77 -8.87 -9.42
C LYS A 173 15.96 -7.95 -9.72
N ARG A 174 16.54 -8.04 -10.92
CA ARG A 174 17.75 -7.27 -11.26
C ARG A 174 17.41 -5.82 -11.59
N LEU A 175 16.41 -5.60 -12.45
CA LEU A 175 16.04 -4.25 -12.87
C LEU A 175 15.36 -3.47 -11.73
N GLY A 176 14.54 -4.14 -10.91
CA GLY A 176 13.91 -3.53 -9.74
C GLY A 176 14.95 -3.03 -8.75
N ALA A 177 15.98 -3.82 -8.44
CA ALA A 177 17.06 -3.41 -7.55
C ALA A 177 17.89 -2.23 -8.08
N LEU A 178 18.12 -2.17 -9.40
CA LEU A 178 18.82 -1.04 -10.04
C LEU A 178 17.97 0.23 -10.01
N LEU A 179 16.69 0.13 -10.36
CA LEU A 179 15.79 1.28 -10.43
C LEU A 179 15.38 1.81 -9.05
N GLU A 180 15.26 0.93 -8.04
CA GLU A 180 14.98 1.33 -6.65
C GLU A 180 16.01 2.32 -6.12
N LYS A 181 17.29 2.17 -6.52
CA LYS A 181 18.41 3.01 -6.09
C LYS A 181 18.93 3.94 -7.18
N HIS A 182 18.20 4.08 -8.28
CA HIS A 182 18.65 4.88 -9.40
C HIS A 182 18.87 6.33 -8.96
N GLU A 183 19.97 6.95 -9.39
CA GLU A 183 20.45 8.27 -8.93
C GLU A 183 19.37 9.36 -8.97
N ARG A 184 18.45 9.27 -9.93
CA ARG A 184 17.32 10.19 -10.09
C ARG A 184 16.26 10.11 -8.98
N PHE A 185 16.32 9.13 -8.07
CA PHE A 185 15.44 9.00 -6.92
C PHE A 185 16.25 9.13 -5.61
N PRO A 186 16.47 10.35 -5.09
CA PRO A 186 17.23 10.57 -3.85
C PRO A 186 16.70 9.78 -2.64
N GLU A 187 15.38 9.60 -2.58
CA GLU A 187 14.71 8.85 -1.51
C GLU A 187 14.38 7.41 -1.90
N LYS A 188 15.03 6.88 -2.95
CA LYS A 188 14.71 5.60 -3.59
C LYS A 188 13.27 5.54 -4.11
N THR A 189 12.87 4.44 -4.73
CA THR A 189 11.52 4.33 -5.30
C THR A 189 10.98 2.89 -5.30
N ASN A 190 9.65 2.76 -5.32
CA ASN A 190 9.02 1.48 -5.63
C ASN A 190 8.97 1.30 -7.15
N VAL A 191 9.31 0.11 -7.65
CA VAL A 191 9.41 -0.15 -9.09
C VAL A 191 8.30 -1.11 -9.50
N GLY A 192 7.33 -0.61 -10.26
CA GLY A 192 6.20 -1.37 -10.79
C GLY A 192 6.44 -1.86 -12.21
N PHE A 193 6.16 -3.14 -12.46
CA PHE A 193 6.26 -3.80 -13.77
C PHE A 193 4.85 -4.14 -14.23
N MET A 194 4.28 -3.27 -15.07
CA MET A 194 2.89 -3.32 -15.50
C MET A 194 2.75 -3.97 -16.86
N GLN A 195 2.05 -5.10 -16.93
CA GLN A 195 1.60 -5.69 -18.19
C GLN A 195 0.15 -5.29 -18.43
N VAL A 196 -0.09 -4.59 -19.53
CA VAL A 196 -1.45 -4.21 -19.95
C VAL A 196 -2.06 -5.36 -20.72
N LEU A 197 -3.11 -5.98 -20.17
CA LEU A 197 -3.88 -7.04 -20.84
C LEU A 197 -5.02 -6.43 -21.66
N THR A 198 -5.73 -5.49 -21.06
CA THR A 198 -6.73 -4.63 -21.70
C THR A 198 -6.68 -3.24 -21.06
N ARG A 199 -7.42 -2.27 -21.59
CA ARG A 199 -7.49 -0.91 -21.02
C ARG A 199 -8.04 -0.87 -19.58
N ASN A 200 -8.72 -1.92 -19.12
CA ASN A 200 -9.32 -2.02 -17.78
C ASN A 200 -8.76 -3.20 -16.97
N HIS A 201 -7.69 -3.85 -17.45
CA HIS A 201 -7.11 -5.00 -16.78
C HIS A 201 -5.60 -5.06 -16.97
N ILE A 202 -4.86 -5.02 -15.87
CA ILE A 202 -3.40 -5.16 -15.85
C ILE A 202 -2.96 -6.30 -14.92
N LYS A 203 -1.80 -6.87 -15.23
CA LYS A 203 -0.99 -7.61 -14.25
C LYS A 203 0.14 -6.72 -13.77
N LEU A 204 0.49 -6.84 -12.50
CA LEU A 204 1.50 -6.01 -11.87
C LEU A 204 2.38 -6.84 -10.93
N ARG A 205 3.70 -6.66 -11.04
CA ARG A 205 4.68 -7.04 -10.02
C ARG A 205 5.40 -5.79 -9.52
N VAL A 206 5.69 -5.73 -8.22
CA VAL A 206 6.30 -4.55 -7.61
C VAL A 206 7.54 -4.95 -6.83
N TYR A 207 8.64 -4.28 -7.11
CA TYR A 207 9.84 -4.29 -6.28
C TYR A 207 9.78 -3.06 -5.36
N GLU A 208 9.44 -3.29 -4.09
CA GLU A 208 9.21 -2.23 -3.12
C GLU A 208 10.52 -1.68 -2.54
N ARG A 209 10.51 -0.37 -2.28
CA ARG A 209 11.60 0.36 -1.65
C ARG A 209 11.98 -0.29 -0.31
N GLY A 210 13.21 -0.78 -0.21
CA GLY A 210 13.71 -1.44 1.01
C GLY A 210 13.15 -2.82 1.34
N ALA A 211 12.17 -3.35 0.58
CA ALA A 211 11.54 -4.65 0.85
C ALA A 211 11.74 -5.67 -0.28
N GLY A 212 12.13 -5.24 -1.48
CA GLY A 212 12.25 -6.12 -2.63
C GLY A 212 10.89 -6.53 -3.20
N GLU A 213 10.81 -7.67 -3.87
CA GLU A 213 9.55 -8.10 -4.48
C GLU A 213 8.56 -8.63 -3.42
N THR A 214 7.40 -8.00 -3.33
CA THR A 214 6.32 -8.39 -2.40
C THR A 214 5.15 -9.05 -3.15
N GLN A 215 4.25 -9.71 -2.42
CA GLN A 215 3.06 -10.34 -3.01
C GLN A 215 2.05 -9.31 -3.52
N ALA A 216 1.92 -8.17 -2.83
CA ALA A 216 0.99 -7.12 -3.18
C ALA A 216 1.42 -5.77 -2.60
N CYS A 217 1.41 -4.73 -3.44
CA CYS A 217 1.64 -3.35 -3.02
C CYS A 217 0.45 -2.49 -3.46
N GLY A 218 -0.37 -2.03 -2.50
CA GLY A 218 -1.57 -1.24 -2.80
C GLY A 218 -1.25 0.12 -3.43
N SER A 219 -0.28 0.85 -2.89
CA SER A 219 0.15 2.12 -3.48
C SER A 219 0.84 1.93 -4.83
N GLY A 220 1.55 0.81 -5.04
CA GLY A 220 2.11 0.43 -6.33
C GLY A 220 1.05 0.16 -7.39
N ALA A 221 -0.04 -0.51 -7.04
CA ALA A 221 -1.20 -0.69 -7.92
C ALA A 221 -1.85 0.66 -8.30
N CYS A 222 -2.02 1.54 -7.31
CA CYS A 222 -2.53 2.89 -7.54
C CYS A 222 -1.62 3.69 -8.49
N GLY A 223 -0.31 3.68 -8.24
CA GLY A 223 0.68 4.37 -9.06
C GLY A 223 0.72 3.84 -10.50
N ALA A 224 0.66 2.52 -10.69
CA ALA A 224 0.64 1.90 -12.01
C ALA A 224 -0.60 2.32 -12.83
N VAL A 225 -1.77 2.27 -12.21
CA VAL A 225 -3.02 2.69 -12.88
C VAL A 225 -3.03 4.18 -13.15
N ALA A 226 -2.59 5.02 -12.20
CA ALA A 226 -2.47 6.45 -12.40
C ALA A 226 -1.56 6.77 -13.60
N VAL A 227 -0.38 6.13 -13.66
CA VAL A 227 0.57 6.29 -14.78
C VAL A 227 -0.05 5.82 -16.10
N GLY A 228 -0.69 4.65 -16.12
CA GLY A 228 -1.30 4.13 -17.34
C GLY A 228 -2.47 5.00 -17.85
N ILE A 229 -3.27 5.59 -16.96
CA ILE A 229 -4.31 6.56 -17.31
C ILE A 229 -3.66 7.83 -17.87
N MET A 230 -2.63 8.36 -17.19
CA MET A 230 -1.92 9.57 -17.63
C MET A 230 -1.30 9.41 -19.03
N GLN A 231 -0.77 8.22 -19.31
CA GLN A 231 -0.19 7.86 -20.61
C GLN A 231 -1.24 7.49 -21.67
N GLY A 232 -2.53 7.40 -21.31
CA GLY A 232 -3.62 7.08 -22.23
C GLY A 232 -3.76 5.59 -22.59
N VAL A 233 -3.02 4.72 -21.91
CA VAL A 233 -3.03 3.25 -22.15
C VAL A 233 -4.07 2.52 -21.32
N LEU A 234 -4.59 3.14 -20.26
CA LEU A 234 -5.66 2.60 -19.40
C LEU A 234 -6.87 3.53 -19.33
N ASP A 235 -8.02 2.93 -19.02
CA ASP A 235 -9.26 3.63 -18.70
C ASP A 235 -9.37 3.93 -17.21
N ARG A 236 -10.44 4.62 -16.80
CA ARG A 236 -10.61 5.18 -15.45
C ARG A 236 -10.90 4.16 -14.35
N SER A 237 -11.20 2.91 -14.70
CA SER A 237 -11.55 1.84 -13.77
C SER A 237 -10.84 0.57 -14.21
N VAL A 238 -9.87 0.13 -13.42
CA VAL A 238 -8.90 -0.90 -13.81
C VAL A 238 -8.80 -1.96 -12.72
N LYS A 239 -8.99 -3.22 -13.10
CA LYS A 239 -8.63 -4.37 -12.29
C LYS A 239 -7.10 -4.56 -12.37
N VAL A 240 -6.46 -4.66 -11.21
CA VAL A 240 -5.03 -4.92 -11.08
C VAL A 240 -4.84 -6.31 -10.47
N GLU A 241 -4.25 -7.23 -11.22
CA GLU A 241 -3.82 -8.54 -10.71
C GLU A 241 -2.38 -8.46 -10.19
N LEU A 242 -2.23 -8.69 -8.89
CA LEU A 242 -0.97 -8.85 -8.18
C LEU A 242 -0.76 -10.34 -7.86
N ARG A 243 0.43 -10.73 -7.39
CA ARG A 243 0.70 -12.12 -6.99
C ARG A 243 -0.20 -12.56 -5.83
N GLY A 244 -0.50 -11.64 -4.91
CA GLY A 244 -1.34 -11.87 -3.73
C GLY A 244 -2.86 -11.75 -3.96
N GLY A 245 -3.31 -11.46 -5.19
CA GLY A 245 -4.72 -11.34 -5.55
C GLY A 245 -5.01 -10.06 -6.34
N SER A 246 -6.25 -9.56 -6.33
CA SER A 246 -6.65 -8.43 -7.16
C SER A 246 -7.12 -7.21 -6.38
N LEU A 247 -6.88 -6.02 -6.95
CA LEU A 247 -7.45 -4.75 -6.53
C LEU A 247 -8.26 -4.14 -7.68
N GLN A 248 -9.29 -3.38 -7.34
CA GLN A 248 -9.96 -2.49 -8.27
C GLN A 248 -9.49 -1.07 -8.01
N ILE A 249 -8.96 -0.39 -9.03
CA ILE A 249 -8.51 1.00 -8.94
C ILE A 249 -9.41 1.87 -9.81
N GLU A 250 -9.89 2.97 -9.23
CA GLU A 250 -10.72 3.95 -9.91
C GLU A 250 -10.11 5.34 -9.79
N TRP A 251 -9.90 6.01 -10.92
CA TRP A 251 -9.40 7.38 -10.94
C TRP A 251 -9.97 8.15 -12.13
N LYS A 252 -10.58 9.31 -11.88
CA LYS A 252 -11.19 10.14 -12.93
C LYS A 252 -10.19 10.99 -13.71
N GLY A 253 -8.94 11.04 -13.25
CA GLY A 253 -7.86 11.87 -13.81
C GLY A 253 -7.46 12.99 -12.86
N GLU A 254 -6.61 13.90 -13.36
CA GLU A 254 -6.10 15.03 -12.58
C GLU A 254 -7.20 15.86 -11.92
N GLY A 255 -6.94 16.31 -10.69
CA GLY A 255 -7.90 17.03 -9.85
C GLY A 255 -8.91 16.16 -9.11
N TYR A 256 -8.90 14.84 -9.30
CA TYR A 256 -9.74 13.89 -8.57
C TYR A 256 -8.91 12.93 -7.72
N ASP A 257 -9.51 12.50 -6.61
CA ASP A 257 -8.96 11.46 -5.76
C ASP A 257 -8.98 10.09 -6.46
N LEU A 258 -7.96 9.29 -6.20
CA LEU A 258 -7.85 7.90 -6.62
C LEU A 258 -8.41 6.99 -5.52
N PHE A 259 -9.23 6.02 -5.92
CA PHE A 259 -9.80 5.03 -5.01
C PHE A 259 -9.24 3.65 -5.29
N MET A 260 -8.94 2.93 -4.20
CA MET A 260 -8.50 1.54 -4.24
C MET A 260 -9.51 0.68 -3.48
N THR A 261 -10.05 -0.34 -4.13
CA THR A 261 -10.96 -1.31 -3.52
C THR A 261 -10.33 -2.68 -3.52
N GLY A 262 -10.45 -3.40 -2.40
CA GLY A 262 -10.01 -4.78 -2.31
C GLY A 262 -10.45 -5.47 -1.03
N SER A 263 -10.15 -6.75 -0.96
CA SER A 263 -10.50 -7.57 0.20
C SER A 263 -9.53 -7.35 1.37
N ALA A 264 -10.03 -7.70 2.55
CA ALA A 264 -9.25 -7.91 3.76
C ALA A 264 -9.84 -9.09 4.53
N THR A 265 -8.97 -10.00 4.96
CA THR A 265 -9.38 -11.29 5.49
C THR A 265 -8.96 -11.42 6.94
N HIS A 266 -9.91 -11.77 7.81
CA HIS A 266 -9.62 -12.25 9.16
C HIS A 266 -9.16 -13.71 9.08
N VAL A 267 -8.09 -14.04 9.79
CA VAL A 267 -7.50 -15.39 9.79
C VAL A 267 -7.79 -16.09 11.11
N TYR A 268 -7.42 -15.50 12.23
CA TYR A 268 -7.68 -16.04 13.56
C TYR A 268 -7.68 -14.94 14.63
N ASP A 269 -8.20 -15.26 15.80
CA ASP A 269 -8.01 -14.47 17.03
C ASP A 269 -7.03 -15.18 17.96
N GLY A 270 -6.24 -14.40 18.69
CA GLY A 270 -5.23 -14.92 19.61
C GLY A 270 -5.18 -14.13 20.92
N ASN A 271 -4.60 -14.75 21.94
CA ASN A 271 -4.27 -14.10 23.21
C ASN A 271 -2.82 -14.43 23.57
N ILE A 272 -2.10 -13.43 24.07
CA ILE A 272 -0.70 -13.56 24.47
C ILE A 272 -0.50 -12.91 25.84
N ASN A 273 0.18 -13.62 26.74
CA ASN A 273 0.51 -13.16 28.09
C ASN A 273 1.96 -12.67 28.12
N PHE A 274 2.21 -11.59 28.87
CA PHE A 274 3.53 -11.00 29.11
C PHE A 274 3.84 -10.98 30.59
#